data_AF-A0A6I2H245-F1
#
_entry.id   AF-A0A6I2H245-F1
#
_cell.length_a   1.000
_cell.length_b   1.000
_cell.length_c   1.000
_cell.angle_alpha   90.00
_cell.angle_beta   90.00
_cell.angle_gamma   90.00
#
_symmetry.space_group_name_H-M   'P 1'
#
loop_
_entity.id
_entity.type
_entity.pdbx_description
1 polymer ?
#
loop_
_entity_poly.entity_id
_entity_poly.type
_entity_poly.pdbx_seq_one_letter_code
_entity_poly.pdbx_strand_id
1 'polypeptide(L)'
;MDAGLLTELQLKAALSEQRKWGGKLGRTLVEMGFVDEDSMAHALSRQLNIPVVDLDSLRLPPDVVQLLRIDVAERYGIFPLGGNPANKLLHVASSDPTNMEALQELSFQIGMRIQQSVSSASGIDRAIRRYYYGENTVASKTASPDSYGRQEMTFEPQAPRMAAPRAAPAPAGAPAAPAVDAEQQRRIEALTERVGALEQAVAGQVRALRALMELLVDTGVVRREEYLSRVRNPK
;
A
#
# COMPACT_ATOMS: atom_id res chain seq x y z
N MET A 1 8.50 0.32 23.40
CA MET A 1 9.67 1.02 22.82
C MET A 1 10.22 0.11 21.74
N ASP A 2 9.58 0.23 20.59
CA ASP A 2 9.17 -0.88 19.73
C ASP A 2 10.08 -1.04 18.51
N ALA A 3 10.15 -2.28 18.02
CA ALA A 3 10.98 -2.81 16.93
C ALA A 3 11.65 -1.76 16.02
N GLY A 4 12.98 -1.67 16.08
CA GLY A 4 13.82 -0.70 15.38
C GLY A 4 13.89 -0.81 13.85
N LEU A 5 12.78 -1.08 13.16
CA LEU A 5 12.66 -0.97 11.70
C LEU A 5 11.97 0.32 11.25
N LEU A 6 11.15 0.96 12.11
CA LEU A 6 10.42 2.17 11.74
C LEU A 6 10.30 3.14 12.91
N THR A 7 10.81 4.37 12.74
CA THR A 7 10.63 5.44 13.72
C THR A 7 9.22 6.03 13.66
N GLU A 8 8.73 6.58 14.77
CA GLU A 8 7.42 7.26 14.82
C GLU A 8 7.32 8.40 13.80
N LEU A 9 8.45 9.07 13.52
CA LEU A 9 8.53 10.12 12.52
C LEU A 9 8.37 9.58 11.09
N GLN A 10 9.05 8.47 10.76
CA GLN A 10 8.92 7.79 9.46
C GLN A 10 7.49 7.27 9.25
N LEU A 11 6.86 6.73 10.30
CA LEU A 11 5.47 6.29 10.24
C LEU A 11 4.52 7.47 9.96
N LYS A 12 4.68 8.58 10.66
CA LYS A 12 3.86 9.80 10.43
C LYS A 12 4.05 10.33 9.01
N ALA A 13 5.29 10.34 8.51
CA ALA A 13 5.58 10.76 7.14
C ALA A 13 4.88 9.85 6.11
N ALA A 14 4.96 8.53 6.28
CA ALA A 14 4.30 7.57 5.39
C ALA A 14 2.77 7.67 5.44
N LEU A 15 2.18 7.86 6.62
CA LEU A 15 0.75 8.10 6.76
C LEU A 15 0.31 9.41 6.09
N SER A 16 1.10 10.48 6.21
CA SER A 16 0.82 11.74 5.52
C SER A 16 0.88 11.59 4.00
N GLU A 17 1.83 10.83 3.48
CA GLU A 17 1.95 10.59 2.03
C GLU A 17 0.82 9.69 1.52
N GLN A 18 0.49 8.62 2.24
CA GLN A 18 -0.65 7.76 1.95
C GLN A 18 -1.98 8.55 1.93
N ARG A 19 -2.17 9.52 2.82
CA ARG A 19 -3.38 10.37 2.84
C ARG A 19 -3.49 11.28 1.62
N LYS A 20 -2.37 11.73 1.05
CA LYS A 20 -2.35 12.62 -0.13
C LYS A 20 -2.63 11.85 -1.42
N TRP A 21 -2.02 10.69 -1.58
CA TRP A 21 -2.04 9.94 -2.83
C TRP A 21 -2.95 8.71 -2.80
N GLY A 22 -3.45 8.33 -1.63
CA GLY A 22 -4.16 7.08 -1.39
C GLY A 22 -3.21 5.88 -1.38
N GLY A 23 -3.80 4.69 -1.45
CA GLY A 23 -3.03 3.44 -1.50
C GLY A 23 -2.74 2.83 -0.12
N LYS A 24 -1.85 1.84 -0.10
CA LYS A 24 -1.58 1.00 1.07
C LYS A 24 -0.36 1.49 1.82
N LEU A 25 -0.46 1.64 3.13
CA LEU A 25 0.63 2.13 3.98
C LEU A 25 1.92 1.31 3.82
N GLY A 26 1.82 -0.02 3.75
CA GLY A 26 2.98 -0.89 3.55
C GLY A 26 3.72 -0.59 2.24
N ARG A 27 2.98 -0.34 1.16
CA ARG A 27 3.56 0.06 -0.13
C ARG A 27 4.22 1.44 -0.03
N THR A 28 3.56 2.40 0.61
CA THR A 28 4.12 3.74 0.84
C THR A 28 5.42 3.68 1.67
N LEU A 29 5.48 2.82 2.70
CA LEU A 29 6.67 2.61 3.52
C LEU A 29 7.86 2.05 2.71
N VAL A 30 7.58 1.15 1.76
CA VAL A 30 8.58 0.61 0.83
C VAL A 30 9.00 1.68 -0.19
N GLU A 31 8.05 2.38 -0.80
CA GLU A 31 8.32 3.43 -1.81
C GLU A 31 9.14 4.60 -1.22
N MET A 32 8.93 4.91 0.06
CA MET A 32 9.72 5.90 0.80
C MET A 32 11.08 5.37 1.28
N GLY A 33 11.39 4.09 1.03
CA GLY A 33 12.64 3.45 1.44
C GLY A 33 12.79 3.27 2.95
N PHE A 34 11.69 3.34 3.71
CA PHE A 34 11.73 3.18 5.16
C PHE A 34 11.75 1.72 5.59
N VAL A 35 11.20 0.82 4.77
CA VAL A 35 11.17 -0.62 5.02
C VAL A 35 11.46 -1.36 3.71
N ASP A 36 12.27 -2.40 3.79
CA ASP A 36 12.52 -3.31 2.66
C ASP A 36 11.30 -4.21 2.39
N GLU A 37 11.05 -4.57 1.13
CA GLU A 37 9.90 -5.42 0.78
C GLU A 37 9.90 -6.77 1.51
N ASP A 38 11.06 -7.37 1.71
CA ASP A 38 11.19 -8.65 2.41
C ASP A 38 10.87 -8.51 3.91
N SER A 39 11.35 -7.43 4.55
CA SER A 39 11.00 -7.12 5.93
C SER A 39 9.51 -6.84 6.10
N MET A 40 8.89 -6.17 5.13
CA MET A 40 7.44 -5.96 5.09
C MET A 40 6.69 -7.29 4.97
N ALA A 41 7.11 -8.18 4.07
CA ALA A 41 6.51 -9.50 3.90
C ALA A 41 6.62 -10.36 5.18
N HIS A 42 7.78 -10.34 5.84
CA HIS A 42 7.98 -11.02 7.12
C HIS A 42 7.13 -10.44 8.25
N ALA A 43 6.96 -9.11 8.31
CA ALA A 43 6.09 -8.47 9.28
C ALA A 43 4.62 -8.90 9.09
N LEU A 44 4.14 -8.88 7.84
CA LEU A 44 2.78 -9.32 7.48
C LEU A 44 2.55 -10.79 7.78
N SER A 45 3.52 -11.65 7.48
CA SER A 45 3.47 -13.08 7.78
C SER A 45 3.27 -13.35 9.27
N ARG A 46 4.02 -12.65 10.14
CA ARG A 46 3.89 -12.79 11.59
C ARG A 46 2.55 -12.26 12.10
N GLN A 47 2.09 -11.13 11.58
CA GLN A 47 0.84 -10.50 12.00
C GLN A 47 -0.38 -11.36 11.64
N LEU A 48 -0.37 -11.95 10.45
CA LEU A 48 -1.50 -12.71 9.90
C LEU A 48 -1.37 -14.22 10.10
N ASN A 49 -0.25 -14.68 10.69
CA ASN A 49 0.10 -16.09 10.89
C ASN A 49 -0.01 -16.92 9.59
N ILE A 50 0.57 -16.40 8.51
CA ILE A 50 0.64 -17.05 7.20
C ILE A 50 2.11 -17.13 6.73
N PRO A 51 2.52 -18.15 5.97
CA PRO A 51 3.91 -18.34 5.62
C PRO A 51 4.41 -17.31 4.59
N VAL A 52 5.70 -16.97 4.64
CA VAL A 52 6.39 -16.23 3.56
C VAL A 52 6.93 -17.23 2.54
N VAL A 53 6.83 -16.91 1.26
CA VAL A 53 7.37 -17.70 0.16
C VAL A 53 8.28 -16.82 -0.69
N ASP A 54 9.47 -17.32 -0.99
CA ASP A 54 10.36 -16.73 -1.99
C ASP A 54 10.14 -17.37 -3.36
N LEU A 55 9.50 -16.60 -4.25
CA LEU A 55 9.15 -17.03 -5.60
C LEU A 55 10.37 -17.20 -6.52
N ASP A 56 11.52 -16.58 -6.20
CA ASP A 56 12.71 -16.70 -7.04
C ASP A 56 13.37 -18.08 -6.88
N SER A 57 13.30 -18.63 -5.67
CA SER A 57 13.83 -19.94 -5.32
C SER A 57 12.99 -21.11 -5.86
N LEU A 58 11.72 -20.87 -6.16
CA LEU A 58 10.77 -21.91 -6.56
C LEU A 58 10.92 -22.30 -8.04
N ARG A 59 10.67 -23.58 -8.32
CA ARG A 59 10.45 -24.12 -9.66
C ARG A 59 9.08 -24.75 -9.69
N LEU A 60 8.16 -24.13 -10.43
CA LEU A 60 6.78 -24.57 -10.52
C LEU A 60 6.52 -25.23 -11.87
N PRO A 61 5.77 -26.33 -11.89
CA PRO A 61 5.42 -26.98 -13.15
C PRO A 61 4.38 -26.15 -13.92
N PRO A 62 4.35 -26.23 -15.26
CA PRO A 62 3.52 -25.32 -16.08
C PRO A 62 2.01 -25.45 -15.85
N ASP A 63 1.55 -26.64 -15.45
CA ASP A 63 0.17 -26.92 -15.09
C ASP A 63 -0.31 -26.07 -13.90
N VAL A 64 0.56 -25.79 -12.92
CA VAL A 64 0.23 -24.92 -11.78
C VAL A 64 0.03 -23.47 -12.21
N VAL A 65 0.88 -22.97 -13.12
CA VAL A 65 0.79 -21.59 -13.63
C VAL A 65 -0.52 -21.40 -14.39
N GLN A 66 -0.99 -22.43 -15.09
CA GLN A 66 -2.26 -22.39 -15.83
C GLN A 66 -3.51 -22.40 -14.95
N LEU A 67 -3.39 -22.68 -13.63
CA LEU A 67 -4.53 -22.62 -12.70
C LEU A 67 -5.05 -21.20 -12.50
N LEU A 68 -4.21 -20.20 -12.73
CA LEU A 68 -4.57 -18.79 -12.60
C LEU A 68 -4.28 -18.06 -13.91
N ARG A 69 -5.24 -17.29 -14.39
CA ARG A 69 -5.02 -16.46 -15.58
C ARG A 69 -4.11 -15.27 -15.26
N ILE A 70 -3.32 -14.87 -16.24
CA ILE A 70 -2.37 -13.77 -16.13
C ILE A 70 -3.02 -12.44 -15.73
N ASP A 71 -4.18 -12.11 -16.33
CA ASP A 71 -4.90 -10.87 -16.06
C ASP A 71 -5.39 -10.77 -14.62
N VAL A 72 -5.63 -11.92 -13.99
CA VAL A 72 -5.99 -12.02 -12.58
C VAL A 72 -4.76 -11.91 -11.69
N ALA A 73 -3.67 -12.59 -12.04
CA ALA A 73 -2.40 -12.53 -11.33
C ALA A 73 -1.89 -11.08 -11.21
N GLU A 74 -1.89 -10.33 -12.32
CA GLU A 74 -1.46 -8.93 -12.35
C GLU A 74 -2.39 -7.99 -11.60
N ARG A 75 -3.70 -8.11 -11.84
CA ARG A 75 -4.71 -7.23 -11.23
C ARG A 75 -4.70 -7.32 -9.71
N TYR A 76 -4.61 -8.53 -9.18
CA TYR A 76 -4.67 -8.77 -7.73
C TYR A 76 -3.29 -8.81 -7.08
N GLY A 77 -2.20 -8.78 -7.86
CA GLY A 77 -0.84 -8.87 -7.34
C GLY A 77 -0.59 -10.18 -6.61
N ILE A 78 -0.99 -11.30 -7.24
CA ILE A 78 -0.89 -12.66 -6.72
C ILE A 78 -0.26 -13.61 -7.72
N PHE A 79 0.25 -14.74 -7.23
CA PHE A 79 0.87 -15.77 -8.07
C PHE A 79 0.49 -17.18 -7.60
N PRO A 80 0.11 -18.12 -8.50
CA PRO A 80 -0.25 -19.48 -8.10
C PRO A 80 0.98 -20.28 -7.67
N LEU A 81 0.89 -20.93 -6.51
CA LEU A 81 1.94 -21.81 -5.97
C LEU A 81 1.63 -23.29 -6.17
N GLY A 82 0.35 -23.63 -6.35
CA GLY A 82 -0.13 -24.99 -6.48
C GLY A 82 -1.61 -25.05 -6.20
N GLY A 83 -2.23 -26.19 -6.45
CA GLY A 83 -3.64 -26.36 -6.16
C GLY A 83 -4.13 -27.75 -6.52
N ASN A 84 -5.32 -28.08 -6.02
CA ASN A 84 -6.01 -29.29 -6.39
C ASN A 84 -7.42 -28.92 -6.85
N PRO A 85 -7.67 -28.93 -8.18
CA PRO A 85 -9.00 -28.65 -8.74
C PRO A 85 -10.10 -29.58 -8.22
N ALA A 86 -9.78 -30.84 -7.90
CA ALA A 86 -10.75 -31.80 -7.35
C ALA A 86 -11.24 -31.39 -5.94
N ASN A 87 -10.33 -30.82 -5.15
CA ASN A 87 -10.64 -30.31 -3.80
C ASN A 87 -11.05 -28.83 -3.79
N LYS A 88 -11.15 -28.19 -4.97
CA LYS A 88 -11.43 -26.75 -5.13
C LYS A 88 -10.52 -25.90 -4.25
N LEU A 89 -9.21 -26.16 -4.26
CA LEU A 89 -8.22 -25.46 -3.45
C LEU A 89 -7.10 -24.91 -4.32
N LEU A 90 -6.83 -23.61 -4.19
CA LEU A 90 -5.73 -22.92 -4.85
C LEU A 90 -4.84 -22.27 -3.79
N HIS A 91 -3.55 -22.59 -3.82
CA HIS A 91 -2.53 -21.93 -3.00
C HIS A 91 -1.91 -20.79 -3.81
N VAL A 92 -1.94 -19.58 -3.27
CA VAL A 92 -1.39 -18.38 -3.91
C VAL A 92 -0.39 -17.66 -3.01
N ALA A 93 0.63 -17.07 -3.63
CA ALA A 93 1.42 -16.01 -3.02
C ALA A 93 0.73 -14.66 -3.30
N SER A 94 0.67 -13.78 -2.31
CA SER A 94 0.11 -12.44 -2.41
C SER A 94 1.07 -11.38 -1.88
N SER A 95 1.16 -10.27 -2.59
CA SER A 95 1.89 -9.06 -2.16
C SER A 95 1.13 -8.29 -1.09
N ASP A 96 -0.19 -8.48 -1.01
CA ASP A 96 -1.04 -7.88 0.00
C ASP A 96 -2.08 -8.88 0.53
N PRO A 97 -1.72 -9.67 1.56
CA PRO A 97 -2.61 -10.62 2.20
C PRO A 97 -3.69 -9.96 3.09
N THR A 98 -3.67 -8.63 3.27
CA THR A 98 -4.61 -7.93 4.16
C THR A 98 -5.94 -7.61 3.47
N ASN A 99 -5.97 -7.60 2.13
CA ASN A 99 -7.18 -7.32 1.34
C ASN A 99 -8.06 -8.58 1.22
N MET A 100 -8.71 -8.94 2.31
CA MET A 100 -9.60 -10.10 2.38
C MET A 100 -10.77 -10.02 1.40
N GLU A 101 -11.34 -8.83 1.19
CA GLU A 101 -12.47 -8.64 0.27
C GLU A 101 -12.09 -8.99 -1.17
N ALA A 102 -10.95 -8.49 -1.64
CA ALA A 102 -10.45 -8.82 -2.97
C ALA A 102 -10.16 -10.33 -3.13
N LEU A 103 -9.65 -10.98 -2.08
CA LEU A 103 -9.39 -12.42 -2.09
C LEU A 103 -10.67 -13.25 -2.05
N GLN A 104 -11.71 -12.80 -1.35
CA GLN A 104 -13.03 -13.46 -1.35
C GLN A 104 -13.70 -13.35 -2.73
N GLU A 105 -13.68 -12.16 -3.34
CA GLU A 105 -14.19 -11.95 -4.70
C GLU A 105 -13.45 -12.85 -5.70
N LEU A 106 -12.13 -12.88 -5.62
CA LEU A 106 -11.33 -13.76 -6.44
C LEU A 106 -11.69 -15.24 -6.22
N SER A 107 -11.84 -15.68 -4.97
CA SER A 107 -12.22 -17.05 -4.63
C SER A 107 -13.57 -17.43 -5.23
N PHE A 108 -14.52 -16.50 -5.24
CA PHE A 108 -15.82 -16.67 -5.87
C PHE A 108 -15.70 -16.79 -7.40
N GLN A 109 -14.93 -15.90 -8.04
CA GLN A 109 -14.71 -15.91 -9.50
C GLN A 109 -14.05 -17.18 -10.00
N ILE A 110 -13.05 -17.70 -9.27
CA ILE A 110 -12.33 -18.94 -9.65
C ILE A 110 -13.07 -20.21 -9.22
N GLY A 111 -14.08 -20.10 -8.35
CA GLY A 111 -14.82 -21.25 -7.80
C GLY A 111 -13.99 -22.17 -6.89
N MET A 112 -12.88 -21.67 -6.36
CA MET A 112 -11.92 -22.40 -5.51
C MET A 112 -11.62 -21.62 -4.24
N ARG A 113 -11.43 -22.33 -3.13
CA ARG A 113 -10.90 -21.77 -1.88
C ARG A 113 -9.45 -21.37 -2.07
N ILE A 114 -9.10 -20.21 -1.53
CA ILE A 114 -7.74 -19.67 -1.59
C ILE A 114 -7.03 -19.88 -0.26
N GLN A 115 -5.87 -20.55 -0.31
CA GLN A 115 -4.88 -20.52 0.75
C GLN A 115 -3.79 -19.54 0.37
N GLN A 116 -3.47 -18.61 1.25
CA GLN A 116 -2.54 -17.52 0.95
C GLN A 116 -1.19 -17.71 1.64
N SER A 117 -0.16 -17.21 0.97
CA SER A 117 1.17 -16.98 1.51
C SER A 117 1.65 -15.59 1.11
N VAL A 118 2.56 -15.01 1.88
CA VAL A 118 3.08 -13.66 1.61
C VAL A 118 4.32 -13.77 0.74
N SER A 119 4.43 -12.90 -0.26
CA SER A 119 5.66 -12.69 -1.01
C SER A 119 5.87 -11.19 -1.20
N SER A 120 7.11 -10.78 -1.48
CA SER A 120 7.41 -9.42 -1.90
C SER A 120 6.69 -9.08 -3.21
N ALA A 121 6.30 -7.81 -3.39
CA ALA A 121 5.61 -7.34 -4.59
C ALA A 121 6.50 -7.50 -5.82
N SER A 122 7.78 -7.16 -5.69
CA SER A 122 8.77 -7.36 -6.73
C SER A 122 8.99 -8.84 -7.05
N GLY A 123 8.90 -9.74 -6.05
CA GLY A 123 8.98 -11.18 -6.26
C GLY A 123 7.82 -11.72 -7.11
N ILE A 124 6.59 -11.21 -6.88
CA ILE A 124 5.42 -11.59 -7.67
C ILE A 124 5.53 -11.07 -9.10
N ASP A 125 5.91 -9.80 -9.29
CA ASP A 125 6.11 -9.23 -10.63
C ASP A 125 7.12 -10.03 -11.45
N ARG A 126 8.27 -10.37 -10.84
CA ARG A 126 9.29 -11.23 -11.47
C ARG A 126 8.77 -12.62 -11.79
N ALA A 127 8.01 -13.24 -10.89
CA ALA A 127 7.42 -14.56 -11.14
C ALA A 127 6.42 -14.51 -12.30
N ILE A 128 5.58 -13.47 -12.37
CA ILE A 128 4.64 -13.29 -13.47
C ILE A 128 5.39 -13.18 -14.80
N ARG A 129 6.41 -12.33 -14.88
CA ARG A 129 7.29 -12.20 -16.06
C ARG A 129 7.94 -13.51 -16.48
N ARG A 130 8.49 -14.24 -15.50
CA ARG A 130 9.19 -15.51 -15.74
C ARG A 130 8.27 -16.59 -16.27
N TYR A 131 7.11 -16.78 -15.64
CA TYR A 131 6.25 -17.93 -15.91
C TYR A 131 5.16 -17.68 -16.96
N TYR A 132 4.63 -16.46 -17.07
CA TYR A 132 3.60 -16.14 -18.06
C TYR A 132 4.17 -15.52 -19.34
N TYR A 133 5.20 -14.67 -19.23
CA TYR A 133 5.80 -14.00 -20.39
C TYR A 133 7.06 -14.73 -20.91
N GLY A 134 7.56 -15.72 -20.19
CA GLY A 134 8.77 -16.46 -20.56
C GLY A 134 10.06 -15.64 -20.48
N GLU A 135 10.03 -14.49 -19.77
CA GLU A 135 11.19 -13.64 -19.59
C GLU A 135 12.10 -14.20 -18.48
N ASN A 136 13.27 -14.71 -18.86
CA ASN A 136 14.32 -15.03 -17.89
C ASN A 136 14.98 -13.75 -17.37
N THR A 137 14.29 -13.07 -16.45
CA THR A 137 14.85 -11.93 -15.73
C THR A 137 15.87 -12.44 -14.71
N VAL A 138 17.15 -12.27 -15.04
CA VAL A 138 18.26 -12.40 -14.08
C VAL A 138 18.12 -11.28 -13.04
N ALA A 139 18.19 -11.67 -11.77
CA ALA A 139 18.03 -10.76 -10.64
C ALA A 139 19.07 -9.62 -10.69
N SER A 140 18.64 -8.42 -11.08
CA SER A 140 19.41 -7.20 -10.83
C SER A 140 19.16 -6.77 -9.38
N LYS A 141 19.86 -7.42 -8.44
CA LYS A 141 19.93 -6.98 -7.04
C LYS A 141 20.88 -5.79 -6.92
N THR A 142 20.65 -4.72 -7.67
CA THR A 142 21.34 -3.43 -7.52
C THR A 142 20.54 -2.35 -8.26
N ALA A 143 19.59 -1.72 -7.58
CA ALA A 143 19.30 -0.32 -7.88
C ALA A 143 20.08 0.50 -6.86
N SER A 144 21.38 0.66 -7.10
CA SER A 144 22.15 1.77 -6.52
C SER A 144 21.61 3.05 -7.16
N PRO A 145 21.23 4.06 -6.38
CA PRO A 145 20.64 5.28 -6.91
C PRO A 145 21.76 6.22 -7.35
N ASP A 146 22.43 5.90 -8.45
CA ASP A 146 23.38 6.84 -9.07
C ASP A 146 22.91 7.21 -10.48
N SER A 147 22.80 8.52 -10.67
CA SER A 147 22.62 9.26 -11.93
C SER A 147 21.22 9.35 -12.54
N TYR A 148 20.31 10.05 -11.84
CA TYR A 148 19.40 10.98 -12.53
C TYR A 148 20.05 12.37 -12.53
N GLY A 149 20.75 12.70 -13.61
CA GLY A 149 21.15 14.08 -13.90
C GLY A 149 19.91 14.93 -14.16
N ARG A 150 19.36 15.55 -13.10
CA ARG A 150 18.30 16.54 -13.21
C ARG A 150 18.95 17.90 -13.43
N GLN A 151 18.89 18.44 -14.65
CA GLN A 151 19.09 19.88 -14.85
C GLN A 151 17.98 20.61 -14.10
N GLU A 152 18.35 21.38 -13.08
CA GLU A 152 17.46 22.30 -12.40
C GLU A 152 17.08 23.40 -13.38
N MET A 153 15.86 23.37 -13.93
CA MET A 153 15.25 24.55 -14.52
C MET A 153 14.65 25.38 -13.39
N THR A 154 15.41 26.36 -12.92
CA THR A 154 14.93 27.43 -12.03
C THR A 154 13.88 28.24 -12.79
N PHE A 155 12.61 28.14 -12.37
CA PHE A 155 11.55 29.00 -12.90
C PHE A 155 11.40 30.22 -11.99
N GLU A 156 11.94 31.37 -12.41
CA GLU A 156 11.65 32.65 -11.78
C GLU A 156 10.26 33.16 -12.22
N PRO A 157 9.34 33.46 -11.29
CA PRO A 157 8.03 33.99 -11.67
C PRO A 157 8.16 35.45 -12.13
N GLN A 158 7.92 35.70 -13.43
CA GLN A 158 7.76 37.06 -13.96
C GLN A 158 6.36 37.60 -13.66
N ALA A 159 6.31 38.82 -13.11
CA ALA A 159 5.07 39.52 -12.82
C ALA A 159 4.30 39.87 -14.11
N PRO A 160 2.96 39.68 -14.15
CA PRO A 160 2.15 40.08 -15.29
C PRO A 160 2.10 41.61 -15.42
N ARG A 161 2.42 42.11 -16.63
CA ARG A 161 2.33 43.52 -17.00
C ARG A 161 0.86 43.98 -17.03
N MET A 162 0.58 45.06 -16.31
CA MET A 162 -0.73 45.73 -16.32
C MET A 162 -1.02 46.36 -17.68
N ALA A 163 -2.19 46.07 -18.25
CA ALA A 163 -2.79 46.88 -19.31
C ALA A 163 -3.94 47.71 -18.70
N ALA A 164 -3.93 49.01 -19.02
CA ALA A 164 -4.83 50.05 -18.52
C ALA A 164 -6.31 49.86 -18.94
N PRO A 165 -7.27 50.50 -18.25
CA PRO A 165 -8.68 50.15 -18.33
C PRO A 165 -9.35 50.84 -19.52
N ARG A 166 -10.29 50.14 -20.16
CA ARG A 166 -11.24 50.77 -21.08
C ARG A 166 -12.63 50.75 -20.43
N ALA A 167 -13.14 51.95 -20.21
CA ALA A 167 -14.40 52.22 -19.53
C ALA A 167 -15.61 51.67 -20.32
N ALA A 168 -16.55 51.09 -19.58
CA ALA A 168 -17.92 50.86 -20.03
C ALA A 168 -18.90 51.49 -19.02
N PRO A 169 -20.03 52.04 -19.47
CA PRO A 169 -20.87 52.92 -18.67
C PRO A 169 -21.85 52.15 -17.78
N ALA A 170 -22.13 52.72 -16.60
CA ALA A 170 -23.35 52.51 -15.82
C ALA A 170 -24.51 53.29 -16.49
N PRO A 171 -25.82 53.08 -16.17
CA PRO A 171 -26.32 52.55 -14.89
C PRO A 171 -27.63 51.73 -14.93
N ALA A 172 -28.05 51.38 -13.70
CA ALA A 172 -29.41 51.39 -13.17
C ALA A 172 -30.19 50.07 -13.11
N GLY A 173 -30.61 49.76 -11.87
CA GLY A 173 -31.73 48.87 -11.60
C GLY A 173 -31.43 47.79 -10.56
N ALA A 174 -31.49 48.14 -9.26
CA ALA A 174 -31.86 47.15 -8.25
C ALA A 174 -33.36 46.81 -8.46
N PRO A 175 -33.79 45.56 -8.25
CA PRO A 175 -34.15 45.17 -6.88
C PRO A 175 -33.91 43.70 -6.48
N ALA A 176 -33.85 43.51 -5.16
CA ALA A 176 -34.31 42.38 -4.35
C ALA A 176 -33.55 41.02 -4.38
N ALA A 177 -33.11 40.61 -3.18
CA ALA A 177 -32.74 39.22 -2.84
C ALA A 177 -33.93 38.26 -2.97
N PRO A 178 -33.68 36.94 -3.17
CA PRO A 178 -33.88 36.00 -2.06
C PRO A 178 -32.99 34.73 -2.03
N ALA A 179 -32.90 34.15 -0.82
CA ALA A 179 -32.71 32.74 -0.43
C ALA A 179 -31.37 32.01 -0.68
N VAL A 180 -30.76 31.54 0.42
CA VAL A 180 -29.66 30.55 0.47
C VAL A 180 -30.16 29.19 -0.03
N ASP A 181 -29.52 28.67 -1.08
CA ASP A 181 -29.97 27.50 -1.84
C ASP A 181 -29.82 26.19 -1.07
N ALA A 182 -30.92 25.42 -1.00
CA ALA A 182 -31.00 24.08 -0.40
C ALA A 182 -29.98 23.07 -0.98
N GLU A 183 -29.42 23.35 -2.16
CA GLU A 183 -28.35 22.55 -2.77
C GLU A 183 -27.01 22.71 -2.04
N GLN A 184 -26.69 23.90 -1.55
CA GLN A 184 -25.47 24.13 -0.77
C GLN A 184 -25.55 23.42 0.57
N GLN A 185 -26.72 23.43 1.20
CA GLN A 185 -26.96 22.73 2.47
C GLN A 185 -26.76 21.22 2.35
N ARG A 186 -27.30 20.60 1.29
CA ARG A 186 -27.14 19.16 1.02
C ARG A 186 -25.69 18.76 0.76
N ARG A 187 -24.90 19.62 0.13
CA ARG A 187 -23.46 19.37 -0.12
C ARG A 187 -22.64 19.39 1.17
N ILE A 188 -22.95 20.32 2.09
CA ILE A 188 -22.28 20.42 3.39
C ILE A 188 -22.60 19.19 4.26
N GLU A 189 -23.85 18.74 4.29
CA GLU A 189 -24.27 17.54 5.02
C GLU A 189 -23.57 16.28 4.49
N ALA A 190 -23.53 16.08 3.18
CA ALA A 190 -22.88 14.91 2.56
C ALA A 190 -21.35 14.87 2.81
N LEU A 191 -20.69 16.02 2.89
CA LEU A 191 -19.27 16.10 3.24
C LEU A 191 -19.03 15.75 4.71
N THR A 192 -19.88 16.25 5.61
CA THR A 192 -19.78 16.01 7.05
C THR A 192 -19.95 14.53 7.38
N GLU A 193 -20.89 13.86 6.70
CA GLU A 193 -21.15 12.43 6.89
C GLU A 193 -19.96 11.56 6.42
N ARG A 194 -19.32 11.91 5.30
CA ARG A 194 -18.12 11.21 4.79
C ARG A 194 -16.92 11.39 5.70
N VAL A 195 -16.74 12.59 6.29
CA VAL A 195 -15.67 12.84 7.28
C VAL A 195 -15.89 11.99 8.53
N GLY A 196 -17.12 11.94 9.06
CA GLY A 196 -17.45 11.11 10.24
C GLY A 196 -17.21 9.62 10.02
N ALA A 197 -17.55 9.07 8.85
CA ALA A 197 -17.30 7.67 8.53
C ALA A 197 -15.79 7.34 8.47
N LEU A 198 -14.98 8.26 7.95
CA LEU A 198 -13.51 8.15 7.92
C LEU A 198 -12.91 8.20 9.32
N GLU A 199 -13.38 9.11 10.17
CA GLU A 199 -12.91 9.22 11.56
C GLU A 199 -13.20 7.95 12.36
N GLN A 200 -14.36 7.32 12.16
CA GLN A 200 -14.70 6.05 12.82
C GLN A 200 -13.85 4.88 12.33
N ALA A 201 -13.55 4.81 11.03
CA ALA A 201 -12.66 3.78 10.48
C ALA A 201 -11.23 3.90 11.04
N VAL A 202 -10.70 5.13 11.13
CA VAL A 202 -9.38 5.40 11.71
C VAL A 202 -9.35 5.06 13.20
N ALA A 203 -10.39 5.42 13.96
CA ALA A 203 -10.49 5.07 15.38
C ALA A 203 -10.53 3.56 15.63
N GLY A 204 -11.20 2.80 14.74
CA GLY A 204 -11.23 1.34 14.79
C GLY A 204 -9.84 0.71 14.58
N GLN A 205 -9.09 1.22 13.60
CA GLN A 205 -7.74 0.73 13.29
C GLN A 205 -6.73 1.03 14.41
N VAL A 206 -6.80 2.21 15.02
CA VAL A 206 -5.93 2.59 16.15
C VAL A 206 -6.18 1.71 17.38
N ARG A 207 -7.45 1.35 17.66
CA ARG A 207 -7.79 0.43 18.77
C ARG A 207 -7.28 -0.99 18.50
N ALA A 208 -7.44 -1.49 17.29
CA ALA A 208 -6.96 -2.81 16.90
C ALA A 208 -5.43 -2.93 17.03
N LEU A 209 -4.69 -1.89 16.62
CA LEU A 209 -3.23 -1.84 16.73
C LEU A 209 -2.74 -1.78 18.18
N ARG A 210 -3.44 -1.04 19.05
CA ARG A 210 -3.11 -0.94 20.48
C ARG A 210 -3.29 -2.27 21.21
N ALA A 211 -4.38 -2.98 20.91
CA ALA A 211 -4.64 -4.32 21.43
C ALA A 211 -3.57 -5.33 20.98
N LEU A 212 -3.07 -5.21 19.75
CA LEU A 212 -2.00 -6.05 19.23
C LEU A 212 -0.66 -5.80 19.93
N MET A 213 -0.37 -4.56 20.33
CA MET A 213 0.84 -4.24 21.10
C MET A 213 0.78 -4.73 22.55
N GLU A 214 -0.37 -4.65 23.23
CA GLU A 214 -0.50 -5.17 24.60
C GLU A 214 -0.30 -6.69 24.65
N LEU A 215 -0.77 -7.42 23.63
CA LEU A 215 -0.60 -8.86 23.51
C LEU A 215 0.87 -9.29 23.34
N LEU A 216 1.68 -8.47 22.68
CA LEU A 216 3.11 -8.74 22.44
C LEU A 216 3.98 -8.55 23.68
N VAL A 217 3.51 -7.75 24.64
CA VAL A 217 4.19 -7.51 25.91
C VAL A 217 3.91 -8.65 26.90
N ASP A 218 2.66 -9.09 27.00
CA ASP A 218 2.24 -10.17 27.91
C ASP A 218 2.82 -11.54 27.51
N THR A 219 3.17 -11.72 26.24
CA THR A 219 3.69 -12.99 25.71
C THR A 219 5.22 -13.14 25.84
N GLY A 220 5.93 -12.13 26.40
CA GLY A 220 7.32 -12.28 26.86
C GLY A 220 8.39 -12.47 25.78
N VAL A 221 8.11 -12.04 24.55
CA VAL A 221 8.93 -12.35 23.34
C VAL A 221 10.25 -11.53 23.26
N VAL A 222 10.56 -10.65 24.22
CA VAL A 222 11.79 -9.83 24.22
C VAL A 222 12.57 -9.96 25.53
N ARG A 223 13.82 -10.44 25.46
CA ARG A 223 14.75 -10.47 26.61
C ARG A 223 15.67 -9.25 26.60
N ARG A 224 15.68 -8.54 27.75
CA ARG A 224 16.37 -7.27 28.04
C ARG A 224 17.89 -7.26 27.73
N GLU A 225 18.54 -8.41 27.68
CA GLU A 225 20.00 -8.54 27.62
C GLU A 225 20.59 -8.39 26.21
N GLU A 226 19.85 -8.82 25.17
CA GLU A 226 20.30 -8.74 23.77
C GLU A 226 20.30 -7.30 23.22
N TYR A 227 19.47 -6.44 23.83
CA TYR A 227 19.38 -5.01 23.51
C TYR A 227 20.61 -4.22 24.00
N LEU A 228 21.15 -4.53 25.18
CA LEU A 228 22.25 -3.76 25.78
C LEU A 228 23.60 -3.99 25.10
N SER A 229 23.80 -5.17 24.47
CA SER A 229 25.03 -5.48 23.74
C SER A 229 25.23 -4.65 22.45
N ARG A 230 24.15 -4.20 21.82
CA ARG A 230 24.22 -3.43 20.56
C ARG A 230 24.38 -1.92 20.75
N VAL A 231 24.03 -1.42 21.93
CA VAL A 231 24.14 0.03 22.26
C VAL A 231 25.56 0.41 22.68
N ARG A 232 26.38 -0.53 23.18
CA ARG A 232 27.71 -0.22 23.73
C ARG A 232 28.85 -0.15 22.71
N ASN A 233 28.62 -0.52 21.45
CA ASN A 233 29.65 -0.43 20.41
C ASN A 233 29.03 -0.30 19.02
N PRO A 234 28.68 0.93 18.58
CA PRO A 234 28.30 1.17 17.20
C PRO A 234 29.57 1.09 16.31
N LYS A 235 29.58 0.17 15.35
CA LYS A 235 30.51 0.20 14.21
C LYS A 235 29.97 1.10 13.12
#